data_AF-A0A101WTZ3-F1
#
_entry.id   AF-A0A101WTZ3-F1
#
_cell.length_a   1.000
_cell.length_b   1.000
_cell.length_c   1.000
_cell.angle_alpha   90.00
_cell.angle_beta   90.00
_cell.angle_gamma   90.00
#
_symmetry.space_group_name_H-M   'P 1'
#
loop_
_entity.id
_entity.type
_entity.pdbx_description
1 polymer ?
#
loop_
_entity_poly.entity_id
_entity_poly.type
_entity_poly.pdbx_seq_one_letter_code
_entity_poly.pdbx_strand_id
1 'polypeptide(L)'
;MIEYLGIKNVLTRDKAEFLKREITRWAGTIRANPISKEEIEYIKAVASKSLDEITLEEIDKVVEIAKRWWYEGGGEVAYRIFLYAYIVRTYIYFEKIRKEGKQART
;
A
#
# COMPACT_ATOMS: atom_id res chain seq x y z
N MET A 1 7.83 12.47 1.96
CA MET A 1 8.36 12.23 3.33
C MET A 1 8.59 10.74 3.56
N ILE A 2 7.63 9.90 3.19
CA ILE A 2 7.79 8.44 3.31
C ILE A 2 8.92 7.91 2.42
N GLU A 3 9.16 8.53 1.26
CA GLU A 3 10.28 8.25 0.35
C GLU A 3 11.62 8.41 1.06
N TYR A 4 11.76 9.45 1.87
CA TYR A 4 12.98 9.69 2.65
C TYR A 4 13.23 8.54 3.64
N LEU A 5 12.18 8.04 4.30
CA LEU A 5 12.26 6.87 5.17
C LEU A 5 12.61 5.60 4.38
N GLY A 6 12.09 5.48 3.15
CA GLY A 6 12.47 4.45 2.19
C GLY A 6 13.97 4.50 1.88
N ILE A 7 14.50 5.66 1.50
CA ILE A 7 15.94 5.87 1.23
C ILE A 7 16.78 5.49 2.46
N LYS A 8 16.36 5.88 3.65
CA LYS A 8 17.06 5.59 4.92
C LYS A 8 16.92 4.14 5.40
N ASN A 9 16.25 3.28 4.65
CA ASN A 9 16.02 1.88 4.97
C ASN A 9 15.30 1.66 6.32
N VAL A 10 14.43 2.60 6.70
CA VAL A 10 13.64 2.53 7.93
C VAL A 10 12.41 1.64 7.75
N LEU A 11 11.91 1.57 6.51
CA LEU A 11 10.79 0.71 6.11
C LEU A 11 11.33 -0.71 5.87
N THR A 12 11.20 -1.57 6.87
CA THR A 12 11.63 -2.97 6.83
C THR A 12 10.48 -3.88 6.39
N ARG A 13 10.81 -5.11 5.96
CA ARG A 13 9.83 -6.08 5.47
C ARG A 13 8.70 -6.37 6.46
N ASP A 14 9.05 -6.60 7.73
CA ASP A 14 8.10 -6.85 8.82
C ASP A 14 7.12 -5.68 9.04
N LYS A 15 7.61 -4.43 8.92
CA LYS A 15 6.77 -3.22 9.00
C LYS A 15 5.83 -3.12 7.81
N ALA A 16 6.32 -3.41 6.61
CA ALA A 16 5.49 -3.41 5.40
C ALA A 16 4.41 -4.52 5.46
N GLU A 17 4.75 -5.73 5.91
CA GLU A 17 3.81 -6.83 6.14
C GLU A 17 2.76 -6.47 7.19
N PHE A 18 3.18 -5.84 8.30
CA PHE A 18 2.26 -5.34 9.31
C PHE A 18 1.24 -4.37 8.71
N LEU A 19 1.71 -3.37 7.96
CA LEU A 19 0.83 -2.37 7.33
C LEU A 19 -0.09 -2.99 6.27
N LYS A 20 0.39 -3.96 5.48
CA LYS A 20 -0.43 -4.71 4.54
C LYS A 20 -1.59 -5.43 5.23
N ARG A 21 -1.33 -6.09 6.38
CA ARG A 21 -2.39 -6.72 7.18
C ARG A 21 -3.38 -5.71 7.73
N GLU A 22 -2.90 -4.53 8.13
CA GLU A 22 -3.77 -3.44 8.58
C GLU A 22 -4.69 -2.94 7.46
N ILE A 23 -4.22 -2.88 6.20
CA ILE A 23 -5.09 -2.56 5.06
C ILE A 23 -6.26 -3.55 4.98
N THR A 24 -6.00 -4.86 5.05
CA THR A 24 -7.05 -5.89 5.05
C THR A 24 -8.01 -5.72 6.22
N ARG A 25 -7.49 -5.44 7.42
CA ARG A 25 -8.30 -5.25 8.64
C ARG A 25 -9.27 -4.06 8.48
N TRP A 26 -8.76 -2.92 8.03
CA TRP A 26 -9.57 -1.72 7.84
C TRP A 26 -10.53 -1.85 6.65
N ALA A 27 -10.12 -2.54 5.58
CA ALA A 27 -10.99 -2.83 4.45
C ALA A 27 -12.22 -3.67 4.86
N GLY A 28 -12.11 -4.50 5.90
CA GLY A 28 -13.23 -5.24 6.48
C GLY A 28 -14.28 -4.37 7.21
N THR A 29 -13.93 -3.14 7.59
CA THR A 29 -14.84 -2.22 8.32
C THR A 29 -15.61 -1.26 7.41
N ILE A 30 -15.33 -1.29 6.10
CA ILE A 30 -15.88 -0.34 5.15
C ILE A 30 -17.38 -0.58 4.99
N ARG A 31 -18.17 0.48 5.21
CA ARG A 31 -19.55 0.57 4.73
C ARG A 31 -19.52 1.33 3.41
N ALA A 32 -20.18 0.81 2.39
CA ALA A 32 -20.15 1.38 1.04
C ALA A 32 -20.67 2.84 1.05
N ASN A 33 -20.13 3.65 0.12
CA ASN A 33 -20.22 5.12 -0.04
C ASN A 33 -19.09 5.91 0.67
N PRO A 34 -18.24 6.69 -0.04
CA PRO A 34 -18.18 6.88 -1.51
C PRO A 34 -17.33 5.88 -2.30
N ILE A 35 -16.79 4.84 -1.67
CA ILE A 35 -16.03 3.78 -2.37
C ILE A 35 -16.95 2.68 -2.93
N SER A 36 -16.63 2.18 -4.13
CA SER A 36 -17.39 1.09 -4.78
C SER A 36 -17.06 -0.29 -4.18
N LYS A 37 -17.94 -1.27 -4.39
CA LYS A 37 -17.69 -2.66 -3.93
C LYS A 37 -16.49 -3.28 -4.66
N GLU A 38 -16.37 -3.05 -5.96
CA GLU A 38 -15.26 -3.53 -6.79
C GLU A 38 -13.93 -2.96 -6.30
N GLU A 39 -13.91 -1.69 -5.90
CA GLU A 39 -12.73 -1.04 -5.35
C GLU A 39 -12.34 -1.60 -3.98
N ILE A 40 -13.32 -1.85 -3.10
CA ILE A 40 -13.07 -2.55 -1.83
C ILE A 40 -12.47 -3.94 -2.08
N GLU A 41 -13.05 -4.71 -3.00
CA GLU A 41 -12.55 -6.06 -3.32
C GLU A 41 -11.16 -6.01 -3.97
N TYR A 42 -10.87 -4.99 -4.79
CA TYR A 42 -9.54 -4.78 -5.32
C TYR A 42 -8.51 -4.52 -4.21
N ILE A 43 -8.81 -3.62 -3.27
CA ILE A 43 -7.94 -3.33 -2.12
C ILE A 43 -7.66 -4.61 -1.31
N LYS A 44 -8.70 -5.39 -1.02
CA LYS A 44 -8.57 -6.66 -0.29
C LYS A 44 -7.74 -7.68 -1.05
N ALA A 45 -7.95 -7.81 -2.36
CA ALA A 45 -7.24 -8.76 -3.20
C ALA A 45 -5.73 -8.45 -3.20
N VAL A 46 -5.35 -7.19 -3.42
CA VAL A 46 -3.94 -6.76 -3.38
C VAL A 46 -3.34 -6.98 -2.00
N ALA A 47 -4.04 -6.59 -0.92
CA ALA A 47 -3.53 -6.74 0.44
C ALA A 47 -3.40 -8.21 0.89
N SER A 48 -4.11 -9.13 0.24
CA SER A 48 -4.05 -10.57 0.55
C SER A 48 -2.84 -11.28 -0.07
N LYS A 49 -2.23 -10.73 -1.12
CA LYS A 49 -1.04 -11.30 -1.77
C LYS A 49 0.19 -11.33 -0.87
N SER A 50 1.16 -12.18 -1.17
CA SER A 50 2.50 -12.03 -0.57
C SER A 50 3.10 -10.69 -0.96
N LEU A 51 3.90 -10.07 -0.09
CA LEU A 51 4.52 -8.78 -0.38
C LEU A 51 5.47 -8.83 -1.60
N ASP A 52 6.05 -9.99 -1.90
CA ASP A 52 6.90 -10.19 -3.08
C ASP A 52 6.09 -10.33 -4.39
N GLU A 53 4.78 -10.56 -4.31
CA GLU A 53 3.89 -10.75 -5.46
C GLU A 53 3.10 -9.49 -5.83
N ILE A 54 3.13 -8.48 -4.96
CA ILE A 54 2.45 -7.20 -5.21
C ILE A 54 3.31 -6.38 -6.16
N THR A 55 2.75 -6.02 -7.32
CA THR A 55 3.45 -5.13 -8.24
C THR A 55 3.31 -3.68 -7.81
N LEU A 56 4.19 -2.81 -8.32
CA LEU A 56 4.09 -1.37 -8.05
C LEU A 56 2.77 -0.79 -8.59
N GLU A 57 2.36 -1.22 -9.77
CA GLU A 57 1.13 -0.77 -10.42
C GLU A 57 -0.11 -1.14 -9.58
N GLU A 58 -0.10 -2.33 -8.97
CA GLU A 58 -1.21 -2.78 -8.13
C GLU A 58 -1.36 -1.95 -6.85
N ILE A 59 -0.25 -1.73 -6.14
CA ILE A 59 -0.28 -0.94 -4.91
C ILE A 59 -0.45 0.56 -5.20
N ASP A 60 0.06 1.07 -6.32
CA ASP A 60 -0.20 2.44 -6.78
C ASP A 60 -1.71 2.65 -7.02
N LYS A 61 -2.39 1.68 -7.66
CA LYS A 61 -3.85 1.73 -7.82
C LYS A 61 -4.60 1.70 -6.49
N VAL A 62 -4.15 0.93 -5.50
CA VAL A 62 -4.73 0.97 -4.13
C VAL A 62 -4.56 2.36 -3.51
N VAL A 63 -3.38 2.98 -3.66
CA VAL A 63 -3.12 4.36 -3.17
C VAL A 63 -4.06 5.35 -3.84
N GLU A 64 -4.25 5.26 -5.16
CA GLU A 64 -5.13 6.15 -5.92
C GLU A 64 -6.59 6.05 -5.45
N ILE A 65 -7.11 4.82 -5.34
CA ILE A 65 -8.47 4.56 -4.85
C ILE A 65 -8.64 5.13 -3.44
N ALA A 66 -7.74 4.78 -2.51
CA ALA A 66 -7.86 5.20 -1.12
C ALA A 66 -7.71 6.71 -0.94
N LYS A 67 -6.82 7.35 -1.72
CA LYS A 67 -6.65 8.79 -1.74
C LYS A 67 -7.94 9.46 -2.24
N ARG A 68 -8.46 9.05 -3.40
CA ARG A 68 -9.68 9.62 -3.97
C ARG A 68 -10.86 9.46 -3.00
N TRP A 69 -11.04 8.26 -2.45
CA TRP A 69 -12.06 7.97 -1.45
C TRP A 69 -11.92 8.87 -0.21
N TRP A 70 -10.70 9.13 0.26
CA TRP A 70 -10.47 10.04 1.38
C TRP A 70 -10.88 11.48 1.06
N TYR A 71 -10.53 12.00 -0.13
CA TYR A 71 -10.91 13.34 -0.56
C TYR A 71 -12.41 13.53 -0.75
N GLU A 72 -13.11 12.53 -1.31
CA GLU A 72 -14.54 12.60 -1.60
C GLU A 72 -15.40 12.36 -0.35
N GLY A 73 -15.00 11.39 0.47
CA GLY A 73 -15.83 10.90 1.57
C GLY A 73 -15.50 11.45 2.93
N GLY A 74 -14.28 11.95 3.13
CA GLY A 74 -13.82 12.41 4.45
C GLY A 74 -13.97 11.32 5.51
N GLY A 75 -13.02 10.38 5.58
CA GLY A 75 -13.11 9.28 6.54
C GLY A 75 -11.74 8.81 7.05
N GLU A 76 -11.66 8.53 8.35
CA GLU A 76 -10.43 8.04 8.98
C GLU A 76 -9.98 6.71 8.37
N VAL A 77 -10.92 5.83 8.02
CA VAL A 77 -10.62 4.52 7.39
C VAL A 77 -9.94 4.71 6.04
N ALA A 78 -10.46 5.62 5.21
CA ALA A 78 -9.90 5.95 3.90
C ALA A 78 -8.48 6.52 4.04
N TYR A 79 -8.30 7.47 4.96
CA TYR A 79 -7.00 8.06 5.26
C TYR A 79 -5.98 7.02 5.73
N ARG A 80 -6.36 6.12 6.64
CA ARG A 80 -5.50 5.03 7.13
C ARG A 80 -5.07 4.11 6.02
N ILE A 81 -6.02 3.63 5.20
CA ILE A 81 -5.71 2.74 4.07
C ILE A 81 -4.79 3.45 3.07
N PHE A 82 -5.05 4.72 2.75
CA PHE A 82 -4.17 5.52 1.90
C PHE A 82 -2.74 5.57 2.45
N LEU A 83 -2.59 5.91 3.73
CA LEU A 83 -1.27 6.05 4.35
C LEU A 83 -0.53 4.70 4.40
N TYR A 84 -1.22 3.63 4.78
CA TYR A 84 -0.62 2.29 4.86
C TYR A 84 -0.20 1.78 3.48
N ALA A 85 -1.08 1.92 2.48
CA ALA A 85 -0.77 1.54 1.11
C ALA A 85 0.41 2.34 0.57
N TYR A 86 0.50 3.64 0.85
CA TYR A 86 1.60 4.48 0.40
C TYR A 86 2.94 4.04 1.00
N ILE A 87 2.97 3.69 2.29
CA ILE A 87 4.18 3.18 2.94
C ILE A 87 4.59 1.82 2.37
N VAL A 88 3.64 0.90 2.17
CA VAL A 88 3.89 -0.40 1.54
C VAL A 88 4.45 -0.22 0.12
N ARG A 89 3.84 0.68 -0.66
CA ARG A 89 4.29 1.07 -1.99
C ARG A 89 5.72 1.58 -1.99
N THR A 90 6.06 2.48 -1.06
CA THR A 90 7.42 3.02 -0.95
C THR A 90 8.41 1.92 -0.60
N TYR A 91 8.07 0.99 0.29
CA TYR A 91 8.91 -0.17 0.58
C TYR A 91 9.17 -1.00 -0.69
N ILE A 92 8.12 -1.38 -1.43
CA ILE A 92 8.23 -2.19 -2.66
C ILE A 92 9.13 -1.50 -3.69
N TYR A 93 8.96 -0.19 -3.87
CA TYR A 93 9.75 0.61 -4.80
C TYR A 93 11.25 0.58 -4.47
N PHE A 94 11.61 0.86 -3.22
CA PHE A 94 13.02 0.87 -2.83
C PHE A 94 13.64 -0.53 -2.75
N GLU A 95 12.86 -1.56 -2.41
CA GLU A 95 13.33 -2.94 -2.50
C GLU A 95 13.65 -3.33 -3.94
N LYS A 96 12.81 -2.94 -4.90
CA LYS A 96 13.07 -3.17 -6.34
C LYS A 96 14.39 -2.52 -6.77
N ILE A 97 14.57 -1.23 -6.48
CA ILE A 97 15.82 -0.50 -6.79
C ILE A 97 17.05 -1.17 -6.17
N ARG A 98 16.95 -1.62 -4.92
CA ARG A 98 18.07 -2.29 -4.24
C ARG A 98 18.40 -3.64 -4.88
N LYS A 99 17.39 -4.42 -5.27
CA LYS A 99 17.57 -5.71 -5.94
C LYS A 99 18.24 -5.51 -7.30
N GLU A 100 17.77 -4.56 -8.10
CA GLU A 100 18.36 -4.20 -9.40
C GLU A 100 19.81 -3.69 -9.25
N GLY A 101 20.07 -2.82 -8.27
CA GLY A 101 21.41 -2.31 -8.00
C GLY A 101 22.41 -3.35 -7.49
N LYS A 102 21.93 -4.42 -6.83
CA LYS A 102 22.77 -5.58 -6.45
C LYS A 102 23.09 -6.46 -7.65
N GLN A 103 22.10 -6.70 -8.53
CA GLN A 103 22.29 -7.48 -9.75
C GLN A 103 23.26 -6.81 -10.72
N ALA A 104 23.25 -5.49 -10.84
CA ALA A 104 24.18 -4.75 -11.69
C ALA A 104 25.65 -4.74 -11.19
N ARG A 105 25.90 -5.19 -9.95
CA ARG A 105 27.23 -5.23 -9.32
C ARG A 105 27.81 -6.65 -9.20
N THR A 106 27.07 -7.67 -9.67
CA THR A 106 27.47 -9.08 -9.67
C THR A 106 27.82 -9.51 -11.08
#